data_AF-A0A1I3ZTD1-F1
#
_entry.id   AF-A0A1I3ZTD1-F1
#
_cell.length_a   1.000
_cell.length_b   1.000
_cell.length_c   1.000
_cell.angle_alpha   90.00
_cell.angle_beta   90.00
_cell.angle_gamma   90.00
#
_symmetry.space_group_name_H-M   'P 1'
#
loop_
_entity.id
_entity.type
_entity.pdbx_description
1 polymer ?
#
loop_
_entity_poly.entity_id
_entity_poly.type
_entity_poly.pdbx_seq_one_letter_code
_entity_poly.pdbx_strand_id
1 'polypeptide(L)'
;MALQGSERNNLIEELARATGLEAQASKKMQKSHYDPMTGTWYCKGQVIAANEVTEAEDYFLEQYTKCNNSSDSYTKSLARRYLIAAEAIRMQTEAAKQAQKENDGK
;
A
#
# COMPACT_ATOMS: atom_id res chain seq x y z
N MET A 1 -26.85 8.57 -8.92
CA MET A 1 -26.47 7.37 -8.14
C MET A 1 -25.13 6.88 -8.71
N ALA A 2 -24.02 7.21 -8.05
CA ALA A 2 -22.69 6.84 -8.56
C ALA A 2 -22.43 5.38 -8.15
N LEU A 3 -22.31 4.49 -9.15
CA LEU A 3 -21.99 3.09 -8.94
C LEU A 3 -20.68 2.98 -8.17
N GLN A 4 -20.72 2.25 -7.06
CA GLN A 4 -19.61 2.07 -6.14
C GLN A 4 -18.52 1.29 -6.88
N GLY A 5 -17.24 1.62 -6.67
CA GLY A 5 -16.12 1.09 -7.48
C GLY A 5 -16.01 -0.45 -7.52
N SER A 6 -16.68 -1.15 -6.62
CA SER A 6 -16.86 -2.61 -6.61
C SER A 6 -17.80 -3.12 -7.72
N GLU A 7 -18.92 -2.45 -7.97
CA GLU A 7 -19.94 -2.89 -8.95
C GLU A 7 -19.45 -2.75 -10.39
N ARG A 8 -18.69 -1.69 -10.66
CA ARG A 8 -18.03 -1.51 -11.96
C ARG A 8 -17.01 -2.62 -12.22
N ASN A 9 -16.26 -3.04 -11.20
CA ASN A 9 -15.23 -4.07 -11.36
C ASN A 9 -15.85 -5.45 -11.64
N ASN A 10 -16.93 -5.80 -10.95
CA ASN A 10 -17.66 -7.04 -11.18
C ASN A 10 -18.19 -7.12 -12.63
N LEU A 11 -18.76 -6.04 -13.14
CA LEU A 11 -19.23 -5.98 -14.54
C LEU A 11 -18.09 -6.14 -15.56
N ILE A 12 -16.90 -5.60 -15.26
CA ILE A 12 -15.73 -5.72 -16.14
C ILE A 12 -15.20 -7.16 -16.13
N GLU A 13 -15.19 -7.82 -14.97
CA GLU A 13 -14.78 -9.22 -14.82
C GLU A 13 -15.76 -10.17 -15.53
N GLU A 14 -17.06 -9.94 -15.40
CA GLU A 14 -18.09 -10.70 -16.11
C GLU A 14 -18.00 -10.50 -17.63
N LEU A 15 -17.75 -9.27 -18.10
CA LEU A 15 -17.57 -8.97 -19.52
C LEU A 15 -16.29 -9.62 -20.08
N ALA A 16 -15.21 -9.64 -19.31
CA ALA A 16 -13.95 -10.27 -19.71
C ALA A 16 -14.07 -11.79 -19.82
N ARG A 17 -14.81 -12.43 -18.90
CA ARG A 17 -15.16 -13.85 -18.97
C ARG A 17 -16.01 -14.17 -20.21
N ALA A 18 -17.00 -13.33 -20.51
CA ALA A 18 -17.88 -13.53 -21.66
C ALA A 18 -17.19 -13.36 -23.01
N THR A 19 -16.10 -12.59 -23.09
CA THR A 19 -15.38 -12.26 -24.34
C THR A 19 -14.10 -13.10 -24.54
N GLY A 20 -13.77 -14.01 -23.63
CA GLY A 20 -12.55 -14.82 -23.70
C GLY A 20 -11.26 -14.03 -23.48
N LEU A 21 -11.36 -12.81 -22.94
CA LEU A 21 -10.25 -11.88 -22.70
C LEU A 21 -9.75 -11.91 -21.23
N GLU A 22 -9.90 -13.05 -20.53
CA GLU A 22 -9.53 -13.21 -19.11
C GLU A 22 -8.08 -12.75 -18.81
N ALA A 23 -7.16 -12.92 -19.75
CA ALA A 23 -5.75 -12.52 -19.60
C ALA A 23 -5.49 -10.99 -19.70
N GLN A 24 -6.46 -10.19 -20.19
CA GLN A 24 -6.31 -8.74 -20.35
C GLN A 24 -7.04 -7.90 -19.30
N ALA A 25 -8.11 -8.42 -18.69
CA ALA A 25 -8.85 -7.71 -17.64
C ALA A 25 -8.09 -7.66 -16.30
N SER A 26 -7.37 -8.73 -15.98
CA SER A 26 -6.52 -8.86 -14.80
C SER A 26 -5.30 -7.92 -14.80
N LYS A 27 -4.94 -7.36 -15.97
CA LYS A 27 -3.74 -6.51 -16.13
C LYS A 27 -3.96 -5.03 -15.84
N LYS A 28 -5.21 -4.54 -15.79
CA LYS A 28 -5.48 -3.09 -15.75
C LYS A 28 -5.61 -2.46 -14.37
N MET A 29 -5.61 -3.22 -13.28
CA MET A 29 -5.58 -2.68 -11.93
C MET A 29 -5.03 -3.76 -10.98
N GLN A 30 -3.73 -4.06 -11.04
CA GLN A 30 -3.12 -4.66 -9.86
C GLN A 30 -3.15 -3.60 -8.76
N LYS A 31 -4.21 -3.63 -7.96
CA LYS A 31 -4.34 -2.82 -6.75
C LYS A 31 -3.10 -3.10 -5.92
N SER A 32 -2.43 -2.04 -5.47
CA SER A 32 -1.31 -2.21 -4.57
C SER A 32 -1.81 -2.94 -3.33
N HIS A 33 -1.13 -4.01 -2.94
CA HIS A 33 -1.48 -4.79 -1.78
C HIS A 33 -0.22 -5.22 -1.05
N TYR A 34 -0.35 -5.34 0.26
CA TYR A 34 0.69 -5.85 1.14
C TYR A 34 0.33 -7.27 1.54
N ASP A 35 1.22 -8.22 1.30
CA ASP A 35 1.06 -9.60 1.76
C ASP A 35 1.61 -9.72 3.19
N PRO A 36 0.74 -9.91 4.19
CA PRO A 36 1.16 -10.01 5.58
C PRO A 36 1.98 -11.27 5.86
N MET A 37 1.82 -12.35 5.07
CA MET A 37 2.52 -13.61 5.31
C MET A 37 4.00 -13.52 4.96
N THR A 38 4.30 -12.87 3.83
CA THR A 38 5.68 -12.74 3.32
C THR A 38 6.31 -11.39 3.65
N GLY A 39 5.51 -10.42 4.08
CA GLY A 39 5.94 -9.02 4.25
C GLY A 39 6.19 -8.29 2.93
N THR A 40 5.72 -8.85 1.81
CA THR A 40 6.01 -8.34 0.47
C THR A 40 4.95 -7.33 0.05
N TRP A 41 5.38 -6.19 -0.48
CA TRP A 41 4.48 -5.18 -1.05
C TRP A 41 4.45 -5.27 -2.58
N TYR A 42 3.28 -5.53 -3.13
CA TYR A 42 3.02 -5.49 -4.56
C TYR A 42 2.45 -4.12 -4.94
N CYS A 43 3.17 -3.34 -5.73
CA CYS A 43 2.74 -1.99 -6.11
C CYS A 43 3.14 -1.69 -7.55
N LYS A 44 2.18 -1.28 -8.40
CA LYS A 44 2.44 -0.92 -9.82
C LYS A 44 3.23 -1.97 -10.61
N GLY A 45 3.02 -3.26 -10.32
CA GLY A 45 3.74 -4.37 -10.95
C GLY A 45 5.16 -4.59 -10.42
N GLN A 46 5.58 -3.88 -9.37
CA GLN A 46 6.82 -4.13 -8.64
C GLN A 46 6.52 -4.98 -7.40
N VAL A 47 7.47 -5.85 -7.09
CA VAL A 47 7.52 -6.65 -5.85
C VAL A 47 8.58 -6.00 -4.98
N ILE A 48 8.19 -5.51 -3.81
CA ILE A 48 9.07 -4.82 -2.86
C ILE A 48 9.20 -5.73 -1.64
N ALA A 49 10.43 -6.09 -1.29
CA ALA A 49 10.69 -7.01 -0.19
C ALA A 49 10.45 -6.35 1.18
N ALA A 50 10.24 -7.18 2.22
CA ALA A 50 9.93 -6.70 3.57
C ALA A 50 11.01 -5.77 4.16
N ASN A 51 12.28 -6.02 3.86
CA ASN A 51 13.38 -5.15 4.28
C ASN A 51 13.30 -3.79 3.59
N GLU A 52 13.00 -3.74 2.29
CA GLU A 52 12.85 -2.49 1.55
C GLU A 52 11.66 -1.66 2.07
N VAL A 53 10.56 -2.31 2.49
CA VAL A 53 9.42 -1.64 3.13
C VAL A 53 9.83 -1.01 4.46
N THR A 54 10.65 -1.70 5.25
CA THR A 54 11.15 -1.20 6.54
C THR A 54 12.15 -0.07 6.34
N GLU A 55 13.08 -0.21 5.39
CA GLU A 55 14.02 0.84 5.00
C GLU A 55 13.29 2.10 4.50
N ALA A 56 12.16 1.94 3.80
CA ALA A 56 11.32 3.06 3.38
C ALA A 56 10.66 3.78 4.57
N GLU A 57 10.17 3.05 5.58
CA GLU A 57 9.66 3.64 6.82
C GLU A 57 10.74 4.49 7.51
N ASP A 58 11.92 3.92 7.71
CA ASP A 58 13.05 4.58 8.37
C ASP A 58 13.49 5.83 7.60
N TYR A 59 13.57 5.74 6.27
CA TYR A 59 13.90 6.88 5.41
C TYR A 59 12.92 8.04 5.63
N PHE A 60 11.61 7.77 5.63
CA PHE A 60 10.63 8.83 5.82
C PHE A 60 10.67 9.44 7.22
N LEU A 61 10.94 8.65 8.26
CA LEU A 61 11.16 9.16 9.62
C LEU A 61 12.41 10.04 9.72
N GLU A 62 13.49 9.66 9.04
CA GLU A 62 14.70 10.47 8.99
C GLU A 62 14.45 11.81 8.29
N GLN A 63 13.75 11.79 7.15
CA GLN A 63 13.39 13.02 6.42
C GLN A 63 12.43 13.91 7.23
N TYR A 64 11.49 13.32 7.97
CA TYR A 64 10.66 14.05 8.91
C TYR A 64 11.52 14.77 9.95
N THR A 65 12.45 14.07 10.59
CA THR A 65 13.32 14.61 11.63
C THR A 65 14.15 15.80 11.12
N LYS A 66 14.66 15.71 9.89
CA LYS A 66 15.39 16.81 9.23
C LYS A 66 14.51 18.04 8.97
N CYS A 67 13.24 17.83 8.62
CA CYS A 67 12.35 18.91 8.18
C CYS A 67 11.52 19.54 9.31
N ASN A 68 11.27 18.81 10.40
CA ASN A 68 10.27 19.17 11.41
C ASN A 68 10.56 20.49 12.14
N ASN A 69 11.84 20.80 12.34
CA ASN A 69 12.27 22.01 13.06
C ASN A 69 12.46 23.23 12.14
N SER A 70 12.19 23.11 10.84
CA SER A 70 12.32 24.23 9.92
C SER A 70 11.29 25.32 10.22
N SER A 71 11.71 26.59 10.12
CA SER A 71 10.81 27.75 10.26
C SER A 71 9.99 28.01 8.98
N ASP A 72 10.39 27.40 7.87
CA ASP A 72 9.74 27.55 6.57
C ASP A 72 8.44 26.72 6.47
N SER A 73 7.36 27.37 6.03
CA SER A 73 6.01 26.78 5.98
C SER A 73 5.90 25.61 4.99
N TYR A 74 6.64 25.68 3.88
CA TYR A 74 6.68 24.61 2.90
C TYR A 74 7.39 23.38 3.48
N THR A 75 8.53 23.58 4.14
CA THR A 75 9.32 22.53 4.78
C THR A 75 8.56 21.85 5.93
N LYS A 76 7.81 22.61 6.74
CA LYS A 76 6.90 22.03 7.74
C LYS A 76 5.79 21.19 7.11
N SER A 77 5.24 21.65 5.99
CA SER A 77 4.22 20.89 5.26
C SER A 77 4.80 19.61 4.64
N LEU A 78 6.06 19.65 4.21
CA LEU A 78 6.79 18.48 3.76
C LEU A 78 7.06 17.49 4.90
N ALA A 79 7.49 17.96 6.07
CA ALA A 79 7.66 17.14 7.26
C ALA A 79 6.38 16.36 7.59
N ARG A 80 5.22 17.03 7.57
CA ARG A 80 3.92 16.35 7.77
C ARG A 80 3.65 15.24 6.76
N ARG A 81 4.01 15.42 5.48
CA ARG A 81 3.83 14.39 4.45
C ARG A 81 4.72 13.18 4.72
N TYR A 82 5.96 13.40 5.15
CA TYR A 82 6.87 12.30 5.52
C TYR A 82 6.35 11.53 6.73
N LEU A 83 5.84 12.24 7.75
CA LEU A 83 5.23 11.59 8.91
C LEU A 83 4.02 10.71 8.52
N ILE A 84 3.13 11.23 7.67
CA ILE A 84 1.97 10.47 7.18
C ILE A 84 2.41 9.22 6.41
N ALA A 85 3.44 9.33 5.56
CA ALA A 85 3.95 8.21 4.79
C ALA A 85 4.54 7.12 5.70
N ALA A 86 5.37 7.50 6.66
CA ALA A 86 5.95 6.57 7.63
C ALA A 86 4.87 5.83 8.44
N GLU A 87 3.89 6.56 8.98
CA GLU A 87 2.81 5.95 9.76
C GLU A 87 1.91 5.05 8.92
N ALA A 88 1.63 5.40 7.66
CA ALA A 88 0.87 4.53 6.77
C ALA A 88 1.59 3.18 6.53
N ILE A 89 2.91 3.20 6.38
CA ILE A 89 3.72 1.99 6.22
C ILE A 89 3.70 1.18 7.53
N ARG A 90 3.93 1.82 8.67
CA ARG A 90 3.89 1.17 9.99
C ARG A 90 2.55 0.52 10.26
N MET A 91 1.45 1.23 10.10
CA MET A 91 0.10 0.69 10.32
C MET A 91 -0.16 -0.56 9.48
N GLN A 92 0.27 -0.56 8.21
CA GLN A 92 0.08 -1.71 7.33
C GLN A 92 0.91 -2.92 7.75
N THR A 93 2.16 -2.70 8.18
CA THR A 93 3.07 -3.77 8.63
C THR A 93 2.71 -4.29 10.02
N GLU A 94 2.19 -3.46 10.93
CA GLU A 94 1.74 -3.88 12.26
C GLU A 94 0.43 -4.66 12.22
N ALA A 95 -0.55 -4.21 11.42
CA ALA A 95 -1.80 -4.95 11.21
C ALA A 95 -1.52 -6.36 10.66
N ALA A 96 -0.54 -6.48 9.77
CA ALA A 96 -0.08 -7.76 9.25
C ALA A 96 0.55 -8.67 10.33
N LYS A 97 1.42 -8.13 11.18
CA LYS A 97 2.03 -8.87 12.29
C LYS A 97 0.99 -9.37 13.29
N GLN A 98 -0.08 -8.60 13.53
CA GLN A 98 -1.18 -9.00 14.41
C GLN A 98 -2.00 -10.15 13.81
N ALA A 99 -2.32 -10.08 12.51
CA ALA A 99 -3.03 -11.14 11.80
C ALA A 99 -2.26 -12.47 11.74
N GLN A 100 -0.92 -12.43 11.69
CA GLN A 100 -0.09 -13.65 11.76
C GLN A 100 -0.12 -14.31 13.15
N LYS A 101 -0.03 -13.51 14.21
CA LYS A 101 -0.05 -14.03 15.60
C LYS A 101 -1.36 -14.74 15.96
N GLU A 102 -2.48 -14.31 15.39
CA GLU A 102 -3.77 -14.99 15.58
C GLU A 102 -3.85 -16.35 14.87
N ASN A 103 -3.05 -16.59 13.82
CA ASN A 103 -3.04 -17.83 13.06
C ASN A 103 -2.06 -18.89 13.63
N ASP A 104 -0.93 -18.47 14.18
CA ASP A 104 0.04 -19.36 14.86
C ASP A 104 -0.43 -19.83 16.26
N GLY A 105 -1.50 -19.22 16.80
CA GLY A 105 -2.06 -19.54 18.11
C GLY A 105 -3.22 -20.56 18.11
N LYS A 106 -3.50 -21.21 16.97
CA LYS A 106 -4.62 -22.17 16.81
C LYS A 106 -4.14 -23.58 16.50
#